data_AF-A0A918VA64-F1
#
_entry.id   AF-A0A918VA64-F1
#
_cell.length_a   1.000
_cell.length_b   1.000
_cell.length_c   1.000
_cell.angle_alpha   90.00
_cell.angle_beta   90.00
_cell.angle_gamma   90.00
#
_symmetry.space_group_name_H-M   'P 1'
#
loop_
_entity.id
_entity.type
_entity.pdbx_description
1 polymer ?
#
loop_
_entity_poly.entity_id
_entity_poly.type
_entity_poly.pdbx_seq_one_letter_code
_entity_poly.pdbx_strand_id
1 'polypeptide(L)'
;MEENKNKEQSYIQAKNKVKKLKMFYFHLIGYVIMVVLLCYNLVIVEDEYRDFFTWFNITIMIAWGGFIILHALSVFKNKTFFSKKWENKKVQDFINKETKSTKWE
;
A
#
# COMPACT_ATOMS: atom_id res chain seq x y z
N MET A 1 2.44 22.06 -28.05
CA MET A 1 2.38 22.43 -26.62
C MET A 1 1.76 21.33 -25.75
N GLU A 2 0.76 20.58 -26.22
CA GLU A 2 0.13 19.48 -25.45
C GLU A 2 1.09 18.33 -25.08
N GLU A 3 2.03 17.99 -25.96
CA GLU A 3 2.97 16.89 -25.71
C GLU A 3 3.91 17.16 -24.51
N ASN A 4 4.26 18.43 -24.27
CA ASN A 4 5.10 18.84 -23.14
C ASN A 4 4.33 18.78 -21.81
N LYS A 5 3.05 19.23 -21.81
CA LYS A 5 2.14 19.10 -20.66
C LYS A 5 1.93 17.65 -20.23
N ASN A 6 1.79 16.72 -21.19
CA ASN A 6 1.58 15.30 -20.89
C ASN A 6 2.83 14.65 -20.27
N LYS A 7 4.03 14.99 -20.78
CA LYS A 7 5.32 14.53 -20.20
C LYS A 7 5.51 15.04 -18.77
N GLU A 8 5.19 16.31 -18.50
CA GLU A 8 5.29 16.91 -17.17
C GLU A 8 4.31 16.23 -16.17
N GLN A 9 3.05 16.03 -16.56
CA GLN A 9 2.08 15.33 -15.73
C GLN A 9 2.49 13.89 -15.42
N SER A 10 3.03 13.16 -16.40
CA SER A 10 3.54 11.80 -16.21
C SER A 10 4.72 11.77 -15.22
N TYR A 11 5.64 12.73 -15.34
CA TYR A 11 6.77 12.88 -14.42
C TYR A 11 6.32 13.18 -12.98
N ILE A 12 5.37 14.09 -12.79
CA ILE A 12 4.82 14.42 -11.46
C ILE A 12 4.14 13.19 -10.84
N GLN A 13 3.39 12.43 -11.62
CA GLN A 13 2.77 11.19 -11.15
C GLN A 13 3.81 10.14 -10.74
N ALA A 14 4.88 9.97 -11.52
CA ALA A 14 5.97 9.06 -11.19
C ALA A 14 6.68 9.48 -9.89
N LYS A 15 7.00 10.77 -9.74
CA LYS A 15 7.63 11.34 -8.54
C LYS A 15 6.77 11.13 -7.30
N ASN A 16 5.46 11.37 -7.39
CA ASN A 16 4.53 11.16 -6.29
C ASN A 16 4.43 9.69 -5.87
N LYS A 17 4.51 8.74 -6.82
CA LYS A 17 4.56 7.30 -6.52
C LYS A 17 5.82 6.94 -5.74
N VAL A 18 6.98 7.43 -6.15
CA VAL A 18 8.25 7.19 -5.44
C VAL A 18 8.21 7.78 -4.03
N LYS A 19 7.65 8.99 -3.86
CA LYS A 19 7.50 9.62 -2.54
C LYS A 19 6.63 8.78 -1.59
N LYS A 20 5.48 8.30 -2.07
CA LYS A 20 4.59 7.41 -1.29
C LYS A 20 5.28 6.10 -0.90
N LEU A 21 6.05 5.53 -1.82
CA LEU A 21 6.79 4.29 -1.58
C LEU A 21 7.91 4.48 -0.54
N LYS A 22 8.67 5.57 -0.62
CA LYS A 22 9.69 5.91 0.39
C LYS A 22 9.08 6.08 1.78
N MET A 23 7.94 6.78 1.87
CA MET A 23 7.24 6.97 3.14
C MET A 23 6.75 5.64 3.73
N PHE A 24 6.21 4.74 2.90
CA PHE A 24 5.85 3.39 3.35
C PHE A 24 7.04 2.61 3.91
N TYR A 25 8.17 2.60 3.21
CA TYR A 25 9.36 1.89 3.69
C TYR A 25 9.89 2.45 5.01
N PHE A 26 9.83 3.78 5.21
CA PHE A 26 10.19 4.37 6.49
C PHE A 26 9.31 3.86 7.63
N HIS A 27 7.98 3.80 7.43
CA HIS A 27 7.07 3.25 8.43
C HIS A 27 7.27 1.74 8.63
N LEU A 28 7.55 0.98 7.56
CA LEU A 28 7.81 -0.45 7.64
C LEU A 28 9.09 -0.75 8.43
N ILE A 29 10.17 0.00 8.19
CA ILE A 29 11.43 -0.14 8.92
C ILE A 29 11.21 0.22 10.40
N GLY A 30 10.53 1.33 10.68
CA GLY A 30 10.16 1.71 12.04
C GLY A 30 9.33 0.63 12.76
N TYR A 31 8.38 0.02 12.05
CA TYR A 31 7.60 -1.11 12.57
C TYR A 31 8.49 -2.31 12.91
N VAL A 32 9.38 -2.73 12.01
CA VAL A 32 10.29 -3.87 12.27
C VAL A 32 11.16 -3.59 13.50
N ILE A 33 11.71 -2.37 13.63
CA ILE A 33 12.51 -1.98 14.80
C ILE A 33 11.67 -2.05 16.07
N MET A 34 10.45 -1.51 16.06
CA MET A 34 9.54 -1.58 17.21
C MET A 34 9.22 -3.02 17.59
N VAL A 35 8.88 -3.88 16.63
CA VAL A 35 8.61 -5.31 16.89
C VAL A 35 9.82 -6.00 17.53
N VAL A 36 11.03 -5.74 17.05
CA VAL A 36 12.27 -6.30 17.64
C VAL A 36 12.45 -5.83 19.09
N LEU A 37 12.21 -4.54 19.38
CA LEU A 37 12.28 -4.01 20.74
C LEU A 37 11.20 -4.61 21.66
N LEU A 38 9.97 -4.79 21.17
CA LEU A 38 8.90 -5.45 21.91
C LEU A 38 9.25 -6.92 22.19
N CYS A 39 9.79 -7.65 21.22
CA CYS A 39 10.24 -9.04 21.42
C CYS A 39 11.38 -9.11 22.44
N TYR A 40 12.34 -8.18 22.41
CA TYR A 40 13.43 -8.11 23.39
C TYR A 40 12.88 -7.88 24.81
N ASN A 41 11.89 -7.00 24.96
CA ASN A 41 11.23 -6.75 26.24
C ASN A 41 10.53 -8.01 26.79
N LEU A 42 9.86 -8.79 25.95
CA LEU A 42 9.19 -10.02 26.36
C LEU A 42 10.14 -11.13 26.86
N VAL A 43 11.39 -11.14 26.40
CA VAL A 43 12.40 -12.15 26.78
C VAL A 43 13.05 -11.83 28.13
N ILE A 44 13.11 -10.54 28.51
CA ILE A 44 13.85 -10.08 29.69
C ILE A 44 12.95 -9.82 30.91
N VAL A 45 11.65 -9.58 30.69
CA VAL A 45 10.71 -9.31 31.79
C VAL A 45 10.34 -10.62 32.51
N GLU A 46 11.03 -10.87 33.62
CA GLU A 46 10.62 -11.76 34.71
C GLU A 46 10.08 -10.88 35.84
N ASP A 47 8.82 -10.47 35.75
CA ASP A 47 8.20 -9.59 36.76
C ASP A 47 6.73 -9.94 36.97
N GLU A 48 6.15 -9.51 38.09
CA GLU A 48 4.77 -9.81 38.51
C GLU A 48 3.71 -9.31 37.49
N TYR A 49 4.12 -8.38 36.63
CA TYR A 49 3.29 -7.76 35.57
C TYR A 49 3.46 -8.40 34.18
N ARG A 50 4.18 -9.53 34.07
CA ARG A 50 4.50 -10.19 32.80
C ARG A 50 3.28 -10.44 31.92
N ASP A 51 2.15 -10.83 32.49
CA ASP A 51 0.92 -11.11 31.74
C ASP A 51 0.32 -9.84 31.11
N PHE A 52 0.31 -8.73 31.86
CA PHE A 52 -0.13 -7.43 31.34
C PHE A 52 0.76 -6.96 30.19
N PHE A 53 2.08 -7.01 30.37
CA PHE A 53 3.01 -6.63 29.32
C PHE A 53 2.91 -7.55 28.11
N THR A 54 2.74 -8.87 28.30
CA THR A 54 2.58 -9.81 27.19
C THR A 54 1.34 -9.50 26.36
N TRP A 55 0.19 -9.31 27.01
CA TRP A 55 -1.05 -8.94 26.35
C TRP A 55 -0.95 -7.58 25.64
N PHE A 56 -0.35 -6.58 26.29
CA PHE A 56 -0.15 -5.25 25.73
C PHE A 56 0.75 -5.28 24.48
N ASN A 57 1.88 -6.00 24.55
CA ASN A 57 2.80 -6.17 23.43
C ASN A 57 2.12 -6.85 22.24
N ILE A 58 1.36 -7.94 22.47
CA ILE A 58 0.61 -8.64 21.42
C ILE A 58 -0.43 -7.71 20.78
N THR A 59 -1.17 -6.96 21.59
CA THR A 59 -2.19 -6.02 21.10
C THR A 59 -1.57 -4.94 20.22
N ILE A 60 -0.43 -4.37 20.63
CA ILE A 60 0.31 -3.37 19.83
C ILE A 60 0.77 -3.98 18.51
N MET A 61 1.35 -5.20 18.54
CA MET A 61 1.81 -5.88 17.33
C MET A 61 0.68 -6.12 16.32
N ILE A 62 -0.49 -6.54 16.79
CA ILE A 62 -1.68 -6.76 15.95
C ILE A 62 -2.20 -5.42 15.38
N ALA A 63 -2.37 -4.41 16.22
CA ALA A 63 -2.88 -3.10 15.80
C ALA A 63 -1.95 -2.43 14.76
N TRP A 64 -0.64 -2.45 15.02
CA TRP A 64 0.36 -1.92 14.09
C TRP A 64 0.51 -2.77 12.83
N GLY A 65 0.41 -4.09 12.94
CA GLY A 65 0.37 -4.99 11.78
C GLY A 65 -0.80 -4.66 10.85
N GLY A 66 -1.99 -4.45 11.41
CA GLY A 66 -3.17 -4.00 10.66
C GLY A 66 -2.96 -2.64 9.97
N PHE A 67 -2.38 -1.67 10.67
CA PHE A 67 -2.06 -0.35 10.11
C PHE A 67 -1.11 -0.45 8.91
N ILE A 68 -0.03 -1.24 9.02
CA ILE A 68 0.92 -1.47 7.92
C ILE A 68 0.25 -2.13 6.72
N ILE A 69 -0.64 -3.12 6.95
CA ILE A 69 -1.38 -3.78 5.86
C ILE A 69 -2.27 -2.76 5.14
N LEU A 70 -3.02 -1.93 5.86
CA LEU A 70 -3.86 -0.89 5.25
C LEU A 70 -3.03 0.14 4.47
N HIS A 71 -1.88 0.56 5.02
CA HIS A 71 -0.97 1.48 4.35
C HIS A 71 -0.33 0.85 3.11
N ALA A 72 0.03 -0.43 3.17
CA ALA A 72 0.52 -1.19 2.03
C ALA A 72 -0.55 -1.25 0.94
N LEU A 73 -1.81 -1.58 1.28
CA LEU A 73 -2.92 -1.57 0.32
C LEU A 73 -3.08 -0.20 -0.33
N SER A 74 -3.01 0.90 0.42
CA SER A 74 -3.11 2.27 -0.12
C SER A 74 -1.97 2.61 -1.09
N VAL A 75 -0.73 2.22 -0.78
CA VAL A 75 0.45 2.51 -1.61
C VAL A 75 0.54 1.60 -2.82
N PHE A 76 0.19 0.32 -2.67
CA PHE A 76 0.25 -0.68 -3.73
C PHE A 76 -1.04 -0.81 -4.56
N LYS A 77 -2.14 -0.12 -4.22
CA LYS A 77 -3.39 -0.11 -5.01
C LYS A 77 -3.16 0.20 -6.50
N ASN A 78 -2.17 1.04 -6.82
CA ASN A 78 -1.82 1.38 -8.21
C ASN A 78 -0.80 0.42 -8.85
N LYS A 79 -0.17 -0.46 -8.06
CA LYS A 79 0.85 -1.43 -8.48
C LYS A 79 0.34 -2.87 -8.48
N THR A 80 -0.81 -3.16 -7.88
CA THR A 80 -1.47 -4.46 -8.02
C THR A 80 -1.81 -4.64 -9.49
N PHE A 81 -0.94 -5.40 -10.16
CA PHE A 81 -0.94 -5.73 -11.58
C PHE A 81 -2.33 -6.18 -12.09
N PHE A 82 -3.14 -6.72 -11.17
CA PHE A 82 -4.51 -7.13 -11.40
C PHE A 82 -5.48 -5.96 -11.71
N SER A 83 -5.37 -4.82 -11.01
CA SER A 83 -6.31 -3.69 -11.18
C SER A 83 -6.14 -3.03 -12.54
N LYS A 84 -4.90 -2.72 -12.92
CA LYS A 84 -4.64 -1.97 -14.16
C LYS A 84 -4.90 -2.81 -15.41
N LYS A 85 -4.60 -4.11 -15.40
CA LYS A 85 -4.90 -5.01 -16.53
C LYS A 85 -6.41 -5.26 -16.65
N TRP A 86 -7.12 -5.39 -15.52
CA TRP A 86 -8.58 -5.52 -15.49
C TRP A 86 -9.29 -4.25 -15.95
N GLU A 87 -8.84 -3.08 -15.50
CA GLU A 87 -9.35 -1.77 -15.89
C GLU A 87 -9.14 -1.53 -17.39
N ASN A 88 -7.93 -1.82 -17.91
CA ASN A 88 -7.66 -1.69 -19.34
C ASN A 88 -8.51 -2.64 -20.19
N LYS A 89 -8.77 -3.86 -19.69
CA LYS A 89 -9.67 -4.83 -20.35
C LYS A 89 -11.11 -4.31 -20.37
N LYS A 90 -11.59 -3.75 -19.27
CA LYS A 90 -12.95 -3.18 -19.21
C LYS A 90 -13.14 -1.97 -20.12
N VAL A 91 -12.14 -1.08 -20.20
CA VAL A 91 -12.17 0.06 -21.13
C VAL A 91 -12.20 -0.43 -22.58
N GLN A 92 -11.36 -1.42 -22.93
CA GLN A 92 -11.40 -2.03 -24.26
C GLN A 92 -12.74 -2.71 -24.56
N ASP A 93 -13.34 -3.41 -23.60
CA ASP A 93 -14.66 -4.04 -23.77
C ASP A 93 -15.77 -2.99 -24.01
N PHE A 94 -15.69 -1.82 -23.35
CA PHE A 94 -16.62 -0.71 -23.58
C PHE A 94 -16.46 -0.09 -24.99
N ILE A 95 -15.23 0.22 -25.41
CA ILE A 95 -14.94 0.78 -26.74
C ILE A 95 -15.39 -0.20 -27.84
N ASN A 96 -15.12 -1.49 -27.66
CA ASN A 96 -15.54 -2.55 -28.61
C ASN A 96 -17.06 -2.72 -28.67
N LYS A 97 -17.78 -2.44 -27.57
CA LYS A 97 -19.25 -2.45 -27.55
C LYS A 97 -19.83 -1.24 -28.27
N GLU A 98 -19.29 -0.05 -28.06
CA GLU A 98 -19.73 1.15 -28.79
C GLU A 98 -19.47 1.03 -30.28
N THR A 99 -18.26 0.66 -30.70
CA THR A 99 -17.92 0.47 -32.12
C THR A 99 -18.72 -0.62 -32.82
N LYS A 100 -19.14 -1.68 -32.11
CA LYS A 100 -20.08 -2.66 -32.67
C LYS A 100 -21.49 -2.11 -32.80
N SER A 101 -21.95 -1.25 -31.89
CA SER A 101 -23.29 -0.64 -31.95
C SER A 101 -23.42 0.30 -33.15
N THR A 102 -22.42 1.14 -33.40
CA THR A 102 -22.46 2.14 -34.48
C THR A 102 -22.27 1.54 -35.89
N LYS A 103 -21.90 0.25 -36.00
CA LYS A 103 -21.69 -0.42 -37.29
C LYS A 103 -23.00 -0.97 -37.90
N TRP A 104 -24.08 -1.01 -37.13
CA TRP A 104 -25.38 -1.52 -37.56
C TRP A 104 -26.45 -0.42 -37.73
N GLU A 105 -26.04 0.85 -37.63
CA GLU A 105 -26.82 2.03 -38.02
C GLU A 105 -26.29 2.61 -39.34
#